data_AF-A0A2S3ZLQ2-F1
#
_entry.id   AF-A0A2S3ZLQ2-F1
#
_cell.length_a   1.000
_cell.length_b   1.000
_cell.length_c   1.000
_cell.angle_alpha   90.00
_cell.angle_beta   90.00
_cell.angle_gamma   90.00
#
_symmetry.space_group_name_H-M   'P 1'
#
loop_
_entity.id
_entity.type
_entity.pdbx_description
1 polymer ?
#
loop_
_entity_poly.entity_id
_entity_poly.type
_entity_poly.pdbx_seq_one_letter_code
_entity_poly.pdbx_strand_id
1 'polypeptide(L)'
;MLAGQRTLAQAQRELDTRKAWLAKTLAQRSRWELGQSGLAAQQGFLNPEGLIQKLTGTSKVESRKLVGVGRMLAEVEDAQAQAAAIDAEAARRLLEGALDPDIPDGLDGFDGHGGVAPVVPLPAPMPWHAPISHAVTGGTLSIDAAHALRTGLGDIDTVVTGP
;
A
#
# COMPACT_ATOMS: atom_id res chain seq x y z
N MET A 1 6.40 37.22 -6.76
CA MET A 1 7.24 36.14 -7.32
C MET A 1 7.35 34.93 -6.39
N LEU A 2 7.95 35.03 -5.20
CA LEU A 2 8.14 33.89 -4.30
C LEU A 2 6.84 33.21 -3.85
N ALA A 3 5.80 33.98 -3.52
CA ALA A 3 4.48 33.43 -3.19
C ALA A 3 3.89 32.61 -4.36
N GLY A 4 3.94 33.15 -5.58
CA GLY A 4 3.48 32.46 -6.79
C GLY A 4 4.26 31.17 -7.08
N GLN A 5 5.59 31.16 -6.87
CA GLN A 5 6.40 29.95 -6.99
C GLN A 5 5.97 28.87 -6.00
N ARG A 6 5.65 29.24 -4.75
CA ARG A 6 5.12 28.28 -3.76
C ARG A 6 3.75 27.73 -4.17
N THR A 7 2.85 28.58 -4.68
CA THR A 7 1.54 28.15 -5.17
C THR A 7 1.66 27.17 -6.34
N LEU A 8 2.54 27.44 -7.31
CA LEU A 8 2.79 26.51 -8.43
C LEU A 8 3.36 25.18 -7.95
N ALA A 9 4.31 25.20 -7.00
CA ALA A 9 4.86 23.98 -6.42
C ALA A 9 3.80 23.16 -5.68
N GLN A 10 2.88 23.80 -4.96
CA GLN A 10 1.78 23.12 -4.28
C GLN A 10 0.80 22.49 -5.30
N ALA A 11 0.41 23.24 -6.34
CA ALA A 11 -0.43 22.72 -7.41
C ALA A 11 0.22 21.53 -8.13
N GLN A 12 1.54 21.57 -8.36
CA GLN A 12 2.25 20.45 -8.95
C GLN A 12 2.22 19.20 -8.07
N ARG A 13 2.40 19.35 -6.74
CA ARG A 13 2.31 18.22 -5.80
C ARG A 13 0.92 17.59 -5.81
N GLU A 14 -0.12 18.42 -5.81
CA GLU A 14 -1.51 17.97 -5.91
C GLU A 14 -1.81 17.21 -7.22
N LEU A 15 -1.21 17.63 -8.34
CA LEU A 15 -1.30 16.92 -9.61
C LEU A 15 -0.52 15.61 -9.57
N ASP A 16 0.66 15.60 -8.96
CA ASP A 16 1.50 14.41 -8.85
C ASP A 16 0.84 13.33 -7.99
N THR A 17 0.17 13.69 -6.89
CA THR A 17 -0.67 12.76 -6.12
C THR A 17 -1.76 12.14 -6.97
N ARG A 18 -2.46 12.95 -7.78
CA ARG A 18 -3.52 12.44 -8.70
C ARG A 18 -2.95 11.54 -9.80
N LYS A 19 -1.80 11.90 -10.38
CA LYS A 19 -1.09 11.06 -11.35
C LYS A 19 -0.71 9.72 -10.74
N ALA A 20 -0.17 9.71 -9.51
CA ALA A 20 0.20 8.49 -8.81
C ALA A 20 -1.01 7.57 -8.56
N TRP A 21 -2.15 8.12 -8.18
CA TRP A 21 -3.39 7.35 -8.01
C TRP A 21 -3.90 6.76 -9.33
N LEU A 22 -3.92 7.54 -10.41
CA LEU A 22 -4.30 7.04 -11.74
C LEU A 22 -3.35 5.94 -12.23
N ALA A 23 -2.05 6.11 -11.99
CA ALA A 23 -1.03 5.13 -12.35
C ALA A 23 -1.18 3.83 -11.55
N LYS A 24 -1.49 3.92 -10.25
CA LYS A 24 -1.83 2.78 -9.40
C LYS A 24 -3.01 2.01 -9.98
N THR A 25 -4.13 2.69 -10.23
CA THR A 25 -5.33 2.07 -10.80
C THR A 25 -5.04 1.43 -12.15
N LEU A 26 -4.30 2.13 -13.02
CA LEU A 26 -3.94 1.60 -14.33
C LEU A 26 -3.03 0.37 -14.23
N ALA A 27 -2.05 0.38 -13.31
CA ALA A 27 -1.16 -0.74 -13.05
C ALA A 27 -1.93 -1.96 -12.54
N GLN A 28 -2.83 -1.78 -11.57
CA GLN A 28 -3.68 -2.86 -11.06
C GLN A 28 -4.61 -3.43 -12.15
N ARG A 29 -5.21 -2.57 -12.99
CA ARG A 29 -6.09 -3.00 -14.07
C ARG A 29 -5.35 -3.54 -15.30
N SER A 30 -4.04 -3.42 -15.35
CA SER A 30 -3.19 -3.93 -16.45
C SER A 30 -2.23 -5.02 -15.96
N ARG A 31 -2.60 -5.68 -14.86
CA ARG A 31 -1.93 -6.84 -14.29
C ARG A 31 -1.90 -7.99 -15.30
N TRP A 32 -0.81 -8.75 -15.32
CA TRP A 32 -0.59 -9.82 -16.30
C TRP A 32 -1.61 -10.96 -16.12
N GLU A 33 -2.08 -11.15 -14.89
CA GLU A 33 -3.13 -12.09 -14.49
C GLU A 33 -4.46 -11.84 -15.21
N LEU A 34 -4.68 -10.62 -15.70
CA LEU A 34 -5.86 -10.25 -16.47
C LEU A 34 -5.73 -10.59 -17.96
N GLY A 35 -4.52 -10.93 -18.44
CA GLY A 35 -4.26 -11.24 -19.84
C GLY A 35 -4.82 -10.18 -20.80
N GLN A 36 -5.59 -10.62 -21.80
CA GLN A 36 -6.25 -9.73 -22.78
C GLN A 36 -7.39 -8.88 -22.18
N SER A 37 -7.89 -9.24 -21.01
CA SER A 37 -8.88 -8.45 -20.27
C SER A 37 -8.24 -7.29 -19.50
N GLY A 38 -6.89 -7.21 -19.45
CA GLY A 38 -6.18 -6.09 -18.85
C GLY A 38 -6.42 -4.79 -19.62
N LEU A 39 -6.56 -3.68 -18.90
CA LEU A 39 -6.89 -2.36 -19.47
C LEU A 39 -5.90 -1.92 -20.56
N ALA A 40 -4.59 -2.12 -20.36
CA ALA A 40 -3.60 -1.84 -21.40
C ALA A 40 -3.80 -2.70 -22.66
N ALA A 41 -4.05 -4.00 -22.48
CA ALA A 41 -4.26 -4.94 -23.59
C ALA A 41 -5.53 -4.62 -24.37
N GLN A 42 -6.63 -4.29 -23.69
CA GLN A 42 -7.88 -3.83 -24.31
C GLN A 42 -7.70 -2.55 -25.14
N GLN A 43 -6.70 -1.73 -24.81
CA GLN A 43 -6.32 -0.54 -25.56
C GLN A 43 -5.24 -0.81 -26.62
N GLY A 44 -4.83 -2.06 -26.83
CA GLY A 44 -3.83 -2.46 -27.83
C GLY A 44 -2.37 -2.26 -27.40
N PHE A 45 -2.11 -2.06 -26.10
CA PHE A 45 -0.75 -1.89 -25.56
C PHE A 45 -0.28 -3.14 -24.83
N LEU A 46 1.01 -3.44 -24.95
CA LEU A 46 1.64 -4.57 -24.26
C LEU A 46 1.70 -4.39 -22.73
N ASN A 47 1.74 -3.14 -22.25
CA ASN A 47 1.90 -2.81 -20.85
C ASN A 47 1.33 -1.42 -20.52
N PRO A 48 1.03 -1.12 -19.24
CA PRO A 48 0.51 0.18 -18.83
C PRO A 48 1.49 1.33 -19.09
N GLU A 49 2.81 1.09 -19.08
CA GLU A 49 3.81 2.11 -19.38
C GLU A 49 3.64 2.68 -20.80
N GLY A 50 3.44 1.81 -21.79
CA GLY A 50 3.22 2.21 -23.19
C GLY A 50 1.92 2.99 -23.38
N LEU A 51 0.86 2.59 -22.66
CA LEU A 51 -0.42 3.30 -22.68
C LEU A 51 -0.28 4.71 -22.08
N ILE A 52 0.35 4.85 -20.91
CA ILE A 52 0.61 6.17 -20.30
C ILE A 52 1.44 7.04 -21.23
N GLN A 53 2.52 6.47 -21.80
CA GLN A 53 3.42 7.20 -22.69
C GLN A 53 2.65 7.78 -23.87
N LYS A 54 1.79 6.98 -24.49
CA LYS A 54 0.99 7.41 -25.65
C LYS A 54 -0.07 8.45 -25.30
N LEU A 55 -0.77 8.30 -24.17
CA LEU A 55 -1.85 9.22 -23.76
C LEU A 55 -1.32 10.57 -23.26
N THR A 56 -0.20 10.57 -22.54
CA THR A 56 0.32 11.77 -21.86
C THR A 56 1.43 12.47 -22.63
N GLY A 57 2.02 11.82 -23.64
CA GLY A 57 3.18 12.33 -24.37
C GLY A 57 4.46 12.38 -23.54
N THR A 58 4.47 11.76 -22.35
CA THR A 58 5.65 11.71 -21.48
C THR A 58 6.74 10.80 -22.03
N SER A 59 7.96 10.90 -21.48
CA SER A 59 9.03 9.99 -21.87
C SER A 59 8.77 8.56 -21.39
N LYS A 60 9.38 7.57 -22.05
CA LYS A 60 9.35 6.16 -21.61
C LYS A 60 9.86 5.99 -20.18
N VAL A 61 10.90 6.75 -19.80
CA VAL A 61 11.44 6.72 -18.44
C VAL A 61 10.40 7.23 -17.45
N GLU A 62 9.78 8.36 -17.75
CA GLU A 62 8.76 8.97 -16.90
C GLU A 62 7.53 8.07 -16.72
N SER A 63 7.05 7.48 -17.81
CA SER A 63 5.94 6.51 -17.76
C SER A 63 6.29 5.30 -16.89
N ARG A 64 7.52 4.78 -16.98
CA ARG A 64 7.98 3.68 -16.13
C ARG A 64 8.05 4.08 -14.65
N LYS A 65 8.56 5.28 -14.34
CA LYS A 65 8.59 5.78 -12.96
C LYS A 65 7.18 5.83 -12.38
N LEU A 66 6.25 6.40 -13.15
CA LEU A 66 4.87 6.60 -12.75
C LEU A 66 4.15 5.27 -12.48
N VAL A 67 4.28 4.28 -13.38
CA VAL A 67 3.75 2.93 -13.14
C VAL A 67 4.43 2.27 -11.94
N GLY A 68 5.74 2.44 -11.78
CA GLY A 68 6.48 1.90 -10.65
C GLY A 68 5.96 2.43 -9.30
N VAL A 69 5.80 3.74 -9.17
CA VAL A 69 5.21 4.36 -7.98
C VAL A 69 3.76 3.92 -7.81
N GLY A 70 3.00 3.79 -8.91
CA GLY A 70 1.64 3.24 -8.87
C GLY A 70 1.56 1.82 -8.31
N ARG A 71 2.47 0.92 -8.70
CA ARG A 71 2.57 -0.46 -8.15
C ARG A 71 2.91 -0.43 -6.66
N MET A 72 3.88 0.39 -6.25
CA MET A 72 4.24 0.60 -4.85
C MET A 72 3.04 1.08 -3.99
N LEU A 73 2.21 1.98 -4.51
CA LEU A 73 0.98 2.41 -3.82
C LEU A 73 -0.08 1.30 -3.74
N ALA A 74 -0.13 0.41 -4.74
CA ALA A 74 -1.03 -0.75 -4.74
C ALA A 74 -0.59 -1.79 -3.72
N GLU A 75 0.70 -2.10 -3.65
CA GLU A 75 1.28 -3.07 -2.70
C GLU A 75 1.00 -2.67 -1.24
N VAL A 76 1.13 -1.38 -0.92
CA VAL A 76 0.83 -0.86 0.42
C VAL A 76 -0.65 -0.95 0.76
N GLU A 77 -1.55 -0.65 -0.20
CA GLU A 77 -3.00 -0.79 0.03
C GLU A 77 -3.41 -2.26 0.16
N ASP A 78 -2.87 -3.14 -0.68
CA ASP A 78 -3.11 -4.58 -0.61
C ASP A 78 -2.64 -5.13 0.75
N ALA A 79 -1.47 -4.71 1.24
CA ALA A 79 -0.96 -5.08 2.57
C ALA A 79 -1.81 -4.51 3.72
N GLN A 80 -2.28 -3.27 3.61
CA GLN A 80 -3.19 -2.67 4.60
C GLN A 80 -4.53 -3.41 4.67
N ALA A 81 -5.08 -3.80 3.53
CA ALA A 81 -6.32 -4.57 3.47
C ALA A 81 -6.15 -5.95 4.12
N GLN A 82 -5.01 -6.61 3.90
CA GLN A 82 -4.67 -7.88 4.55
C GLN A 82 -4.51 -7.72 6.07
N ALA A 83 -3.79 -6.69 6.51
CA ALA A 83 -3.63 -6.37 7.94
C ALA A 83 -4.98 -6.16 8.62
N ALA A 84 -5.85 -5.33 8.02
CA ALA A 84 -7.18 -5.06 8.53
C ALA A 84 -8.07 -6.33 8.58
N ALA A 85 -7.94 -7.24 7.62
CA ALA A 85 -8.66 -8.52 7.64
C ALA A 85 -8.19 -9.43 8.78
N ILE A 86 -6.87 -9.48 9.04
CA ILE A 86 -6.29 -10.23 10.15
C ILE A 86 -6.76 -9.64 11.49
N ASP A 87 -6.71 -8.32 11.64
CA ASP A 87 -7.14 -7.62 12.85
C ASP A 87 -8.64 -7.82 13.11
N ALA A 88 -9.47 -7.74 12.07
CA ALA A 88 -10.91 -7.98 12.18
C ALA A 88 -11.23 -9.42 12.59
N GLU A 89 -10.50 -10.39 12.04
CA GLU A 89 -10.66 -11.79 12.39
C GLU A 89 -10.18 -12.07 13.83
N ALA A 90 -9.08 -11.44 14.26
CA ALA A 90 -8.64 -11.51 15.64
C ALA A 90 -9.67 -10.90 16.60
N ALA A 91 -10.25 -9.75 16.27
CA ALA A 91 -11.31 -9.12 17.05
C ALA A 91 -12.54 -10.03 17.16
N ARG A 92 -12.92 -10.74 16.08
CA ARG A 92 -14.00 -11.75 16.11
C ARG A 92 -13.68 -12.89 17.07
N ARG A 93 -12.47 -13.46 17.02
CA ARG A 93 -12.06 -14.54 17.94
C ARG A 93 -12.09 -14.11 19.40
N LEU A 94 -11.67 -12.87 19.69
CA LEU A 94 -11.76 -12.32 21.05
C LEU A 94 -13.20 -12.17 21.52
N LEU A 95 -14.13 -11.78 20.64
CA LEU A 95 -15.55 -11.70 20.96
C LEU A 95 -16.18 -13.09 21.16
N GLU A 96 -15.86 -14.06 20.30
CA GLU A 96 -16.36 -15.44 20.41
C GLU A 96 -15.90 -16.10 21.72
N GLY A 97 -14.61 -15.95 22.08
CA GLY A 97 -14.08 -16.41 23.36
C GLY A 97 -14.69 -15.70 24.58
N ALA A 98 -15.24 -14.50 24.42
CA ALA A 98 -15.95 -13.78 25.48
C ALA A 98 -17.43 -14.19 25.62
N LEU A 99 -17.98 -14.91 24.63
CA LEU A 99 -19.37 -15.38 24.60
C LEU A 99 -19.54 -16.84 25.06
N ASP A 100 -18.44 -17.52 25.43
CA ASP A 100 -18.48 -18.89 25.96
C ASP A 100 -19.21 -18.89 27.33
N PRO A 101 -20.42 -19.48 27.44
CA PRO A 101 -21.31 -19.31 28.59
C PRO A 101 -21.02 -20.28 29.75
N ASP A 102 -19.96 -21.09 29.69
CA ASP A 102 -19.54 -21.99 30.77
C ASP A 102 -18.82 -21.26 31.92
N ILE A 103 -19.24 -20.03 32.22
CA ILE A 103 -19.04 -19.42 33.53
C ILE A 103 -20.16 -19.99 34.41
N PRO A 104 -19.89 -20.93 35.34
CA PRO A 104 -20.92 -21.40 36.25
C PRO A 104 -21.47 -20.21 37.03
N ASP A 105 -22.79 -20.04 36.95
CA ASP A 105 -23.58 -19.06 37.70
C ASP A 105 -23.57 -19.48 39.18
N GLY A 106 -22.44 -19.27 39.84
CA GLY A 106 -22.15 -19.82 41.17
C GLY A 106 -20.91 -19.18 41.76
N LEU A 107 -21.11 -18.07 42.47
CA LEU A 107 -20.09 -17.47 43.33
C LEU A 107 -19.87 -18.38 44.54
N ASP A 108 -18.98 -19.37 44.44
CA ASP A 108 -18.29 -19.99 45.57
C ASP A 108 -17.08 -20.80 45.07
N GLY A 109 -15.86 -20.33 45.40
CA GLY A 109 -14.61 -21.05 45.17
C GLY A 109 -13.60 -20.31 44.31
N PHE A 110 -12.66 -19.61 44.95
CA PHE A 110 -11.45 -19.11 44.30
C PHE A 110 -10.50 -20.29 44.02
N ASP A 111 -10.67 -20.91 42.85
CA ASP A 111 -9.83 -21.99 42.35
C ASP A 111 -9.15 -21.49 41.08
N GLY A 112 -7.94 -20.94 41.22
CA GLY A 112 -7.20 -20.27 40.15
C GLY A 112 -6.88 -21.15 38.94
N HIS A 113 -7.83 -21.30 38.02
CA HIS A 113 -7.63 -21.92 36.71
C HIS A 113 -7.82 -20.89 35.59
N GLY A 114 -6.70 -20.33 35.16
CA GLY A 114 -6.39 -20.24 33.73
C GLY A 114 -7.23 -19.29 32.89
N GLY A 115 -7.56 -18.09 33.37
CA GLY A 115 -7.99 -17.00 32.48
C GLY A 115 -6.86 -16.69 31.50
N VAL A 116 -6.91 -17.25 30.29
CA VAL A 116 -5.99 -16.88 29.21
C VAL A 116 -6.26 -15.43 28.87
N ALA A 117 -5.36 -14.54 29.28
CA ALA A 117 -5.44 -13.14 28.89
C ALA A 117 -5.53 -13.07 27.35
N PRO A 118 -6.45 -12.26 26.80
CA PRO A 118 -6.61 -12.16 25.36
C PRO A 118 -5.27 -11.74 24.74
N VAL A 119 -4.67 -12.65 23.95
CA VAL A 119 -3.45 -12.36 23.20
C VAL A 119 -3.83 -11.36 22.12
N VAL A 120 -3.41 -10.11 22.29
CA VAL A 120 -3.54 -9.08 21.26
C VAL A 120 -2.56 -9.44 20.15
N PRO A 121 -3.01 -9.69 18.90
CA PRO A 121 -2.09 -10.00 17.81
C PRO A 121 -1.17 -8.81 17.53
N LEU A 122 0.06 -9.10 17.16
CA LEU A 122 0.97 -8.09 16.60
C LEU A 122 0.42 -7.62 15.24
N PRO A 123 0.54 -6.32 14.91
CA PRO A 123 0.10 -5.80 13.62
C PRO A 123 0.89 -6.48 12.49
N ALA A 124 0.20 -6.76 11.38
CA ALA A 124 0.83 -7.40 10.23
C ALA A 124 2.00 -6.55 9.69
N PRO A 125 3.11 -7.19 9.27
CA PRO A 125 4.27 -6.47 8.77
C PRO A 125 3.92 -5.71 7.49
N MET A 126 4.10 -4.39 7.53
CA MET A 126 3.88 -3.50 6.39
C MET A 126 5.08 -3.52 5.44
N PRO A 127 4.87 -3.31 4.12
CA PRO A 127 5.97 -3.10 3.18
C PRO A 127 6.85 -1.93 3.65
N TRP A 128 8.17 -2.05 3.52
CA TRP A 128 9.12 -1.04 3.97
C TRP A 128 8.88 0.35 3.35
N HIS A 129 8.31 0.38 2.14
CA HIS A 129 8.00 1.59 1.39
C HIS A 129 6.63 2.19 1.76
N ALA A 130 5.91 1.66 2.74
CA ALA A 130 4.63 2.21 3.20
C ALA A 130 4.71 3.70 3.57
N PRO A 131 5.73 4.19 4.30
CA PRO A 131 5.87 5.63 4.57
C PRO A 131 6.03 6.47 3.29
N ILE A 132 6.69 5.94 2.26
CA ILE A 132 6.86 6.60 0.96
C ILE A 132 5.50 6.71 0.26
N SER A 133 4.72 5.62 0.22
CA SER A 133 3.38 5.63 -0.37
C SER A 133 2.45 6.61 0.35
N HIS A 134 2.51 6.68 1.68
CA HIS A 134 1.76 7.66 2.47
C HIS A 134 2.16 9.11 2.15
N ALA A 135 3.46 9.39 2.01
CA ALA A 135 3.94 10.73 1.69
C ALA A 135 3.55 11.19 0.27
N VAL A 136 3.55 10.29 -0.72
CA VAL A 136 3.06 10.57 -2.08
C VAL A 136 1.55 10.83 -2.07
N THR A 137 0.79 10.00 -1.35
CA THR A 137 -0.67 10.14 -1.25
C THR A 137 -1.07 11.41 -0.48
N GLY A 138 -0.29 11.80 0.53
CA GLY A 138 -0.45 13.05 1.26
C GLY A 138 0.09 14.29 0.54
N GLY A 139 0.67 14.15 -0.66
CA GLY A 139 1.20 15.28 -1.43
C GLY A 139 2.44 15.94 -0.82
N THR A 140 3.09 15.30 0.15
CA THR A 140 4.31 15.81 0.81
C THR A 140 5.58 15.37 0.09
N LEU A 141 5.50 14.32 -0.75
CA LEU A 141 6.59 13.78 -1.55
C LEU A 141 6.23 13.72 -3.04
N SER A 142 7.15 14.11 -3.93
CA SER A 142 6.94 14.02 -5.38
C SER A 142 7.14 12.60 -5.92
N ILE A 143 6.59 12.32 -7.10
CA ILE A 143 6.76 11.01 -7.78
C ILE A 143 8.23 10.72 -8.06
N ASP A 144 9.01 11.70 -8.51
CA ASP A 144 10.43 11.53 -8.79
C ASP A 144 11.22 11.21 -7.52
N ALA A 145 10.94 11.91 -6.41
CA ALA A 145 11.58 11.65 -5.13
C ALA A 145 11.21 10.27 -4.59
N ALA A 146 9.92 9.89 -4.68
CA ALA A 146 9.46 8.56 -4.29
C ALA A 146 10.11 7.46 -5.15
N HIS A 147 10.19 7.68 -6.46
CA HIS A 147 10.87 6.76 -7.37
C HIS A 147 12.35 6.62 -7.00
N ALA A 148 13.06 7.73 -6.78
CA ALA A 148 14.47 7.75 -6.41
C ALA A 148 14.71 7.04 -5.07
N LEU A 149 13.87 7.27 -4.05
CA LEU A 149 13.97 6.56 -2.77
C LEU A 149 13.74 5.05 -2.96
N ARG A 150 12.69 4.67 -3.68
CA ARG A 150 12.35 3.27 -3.95
C ARG A 150 13.48 2.55 -4.70
N THR A 151 14.06 3.16 -5.73
CA THR A 151 15.13 2.53 -6.51
C THR A 151 16.51 2.67 -5.88
N GLY A 152 16.74 3.72 -5.10
CA GLY A 152 18.01 4.02 -4.45
C GLY A 152 18.22 3.23 -3.16
N LEU A 153 17.16 2.89 -2.42
CA LEU A 153 17.23 1.99 -1.26
C LEU A 153 17.13 0.50 -1.67
N GLY A 154 16.66 0.19 -2.88
CA GLY A 154 16.52 -1.19 -3.36
C GLY A 154 15.45 -2.00 -2.61
N ASP A 155 15.40 -3.30 -2.85
CA ASP A 155 14.60 -4.23 -2.04
C ASP A 155 15.40 -4.54 -0.76
N ILE A 156 14.90 -4.17 0.42
CA ILE A 156 15.63 -4.27 1.70
C ILE A 156 15.67 -5.73 2.21
N ASP A 157 15.79 -6.71 1.32
CA ASP A 157 15.76 -8.13 1.65
C ASP A 157 17.05 -8.89 1.28
N THR A 158 18.01 -8.23 0.62
CA THR A 158 19.36 -8.81 0.54
C THR A 158 20.11 -8.47 1.82
N VAL A 159 20.12 -9.41 2.76
CA VAL A 159 21.01 -9.43 3.93
C VAL A 159 22.37 -8.86 3.52
N VAL A 160 22.74 -7.71 4.09
CA VAL A 160 24.10 -7.19 4.00
C VAL A 160 24.93 -8.05 4.94
N THR A 161 25.29 -9.26 4.49
CA THR A 161 26.39 -10.00 5.10
C THR A 161 27.66 -9.36 4.55
N GLY A 162 28.33 -8.56 5.37
CA GLY A 162 29.70 -8.16 5.10
C GLY A 162 30.54 -8.36 6.35
N PRO A 163 31.86 -8.47 6.22
CA PRO A 163 32.63 -9.23 5.22
C PRO A 163 32.87 -10.70 5.63
#